data_AF-A0A660VWZ2-F1
#
_entry.id   AF-A0A660VWZ2-F1
#
_cell.length_a   1.000
_cell.length_b   1.000
_cell.length_c   1.000
_cell.angle_alpha   90.00
_cell.angle_beta   90.00
_cell.angle_gamma   90.00
#
_symmetry.space_group_name_H-M   'P 1'
#
loop_
_entity.id
_entity.type
_entity.pdbx_description
1 polymer ?
#
loop_
_entity_poly.entity_id
_entity_poly.type
_entity_poly.pdbx_seq_one_letter_code
_entity_poly.pdbx_strand_id
1 'polypeptide(L)'
;MRTRKGFTLVELLVVIAIIAMLMGILMPALSRVRQIAYRMVCGTNLSGIGKAMLIYSNDYDEEYPIAGGRGPVWSNNGSIQDWEGGTNHDAKTAFGAAPSGNSATITSSFFLLIKYADVTPKQFICKGDTGVKVFNLADEDITFNTDDITDAWDFGTEPGKHCSYSYHMPYVG
;
A
#
# COMPACT_ATOMS: atom_id res chain seq x y z
N MET A 1 -7.14 -52.86 -36.32
CA MET A 1 -7.66 -51.48 -36.41
C MET A 1 -8.43 -51.20 -35.12
N ARG A 2 -7.93 -50.30 -34.25
CA ARG A 2 -8.57 -50.03 -32.95
C ARG A 2 -9.63 -48.95 -33.18
N THR A 3 -10.91 -49.31 -33.11
CA THR A 3 -12.04 -48.39 -33.28
C THR A 3 -12.05 -47.40 -32.11
N ARG A 4 -11.83 -46.11 -32.40
CA ARG A 4 -11.99 -45.06 -31.39
C ARG A 4 -13.50 -44.84 -31.19
N LYS A 5 -14.00 -45.07 -29.97
CA LYS A 5 -15.36 -44.68 -29.58
C LYS A 5 -15.41 -43.14 -29.57
N GLY A 6 -16.32 -42.55 -30.33
CA GLY A 6 -16.63 -41.12 -30.26
C GLY A 6 -17.47 -40.84 -29.01
N PHE A 7 -17.22 -39.71 -28.34
CA PHE A 7 -18.05 -39.25 -27.24
C PHE A 7 -19.45 -38.88 -27.76
N THR A 8 -20.48 -39.31 -27.03
CA THR A 8 -21.84 -38.88 -27.31
C THR A 8 -22.05 -37.44 -26.80
N LEU A 9 -22.89 -36.65 -27.47
CA LEU A 9 -23.23 -35.29 -27.03
C LEU A 9 -23.78 -35.26 -25.59
N VAL A 10 -24.48 -36.33 -25.19
CA VAL A 10 -25.08 -36.47 -23.86
C VAL A 10 -24.02 -36.62 -22.78
N GLU A 11 -23.00 -37.46 -23.00
CA GLU A 11 -21.89 -37.62 -22.05
C GLU A 11 -21.16 -36.29 -21.82
N LEU A 12 -20.95 -35.50 -22.88
CA LEU A 12 -20.29 -34.21 -22.76
C LEU A 12 -21.17 -33.17 -22.04
N LEU A 13 -22.49 -33.19 -22.27
CA LEU A 13 -23.45 -32.29 -21.62
C LEU A 13 -23.54 -32.52 -20.11
N VAL A 14 -23.57 -33.77 -19.66
CA VAL A 14 -23.63 -34.09 -18.23
C VAL A 14 -22.36 -33.61 -17.51
N VAL A 15 -21.20 -33.75 -18.14
CA VAL A 15 -19.92 -33.32 -17.55
C VAL A 15 -19.88 -31.81 -17.33
N ILE A 16 -20.28 -31.01 -18.33
CA ILE A 16 -20.30 -29.55 -18.17
C ILE A 16 -21.33 -29.09 -17.12
N ALA A 17 -22.46 -29.79 -16.99
CA ALA A 17 -23.46 -29.50 -15.98
C ALA A 17 -22.93 -29.72 -14.56
N ILE A 18 -22.20 -30.82 -14.34
CA ILE A 18 -21.56 -31.10 -13.04
C ILE A 18 -20.47 -30.06 -12.75
N ILE A 19 -19.64 -29.70 -13.73
CA ILE A 19 -18.60 -28.67 -13.56
C ILE A 19 -19.23 -27.31 -13.20
N ALA A 20 -20.33 -26.91 -13.85
CA ALA A 20 -21.03 -25.67 -13.57
C ALA A 20 -21.58 -25.63 -12.13
N MET A 21 -22.17 -26.73 -11.66
CA MET A 21 -22.65 -26.84 -10.29
C MET A 21 -21.52 -26.73 -9.27
N LEU A 22 -20.40 -27.44 -9.49
CA LEU A 22 -19.23 -27.38 -8.62
C LEU A 22 -18.59 -25.98 -8.60
N MET A 23 -18.44 -25.35 -9.77
CA MET A 23 -17.90 -23.99 -9.87
C MET A 23 -18.80 -22.96 -9.20
N GLY A 24 -20.12 -23.13 -9.25
CA GLY A 24 -21.08 -22.26 -8.55
C GLY A 24 -20.88 -22.24 -7.03
N ILE A 25 -20.45 -23.34 -6.43
CA ILE A 25 -20.14 -23.43 -4.99
C ILE A 25 -18.72 -22.90 -4.69
N LEU A 26 -17.76 -23.14 -5.59
CA LEU A 26 -16.36 -22.79 -5.39
C LEU A 26 -16.05 -21.30 -5.60
N MET A 27 -16.73 -20.62 -6.52
CA MET A 27 -16.50 -19.20 -6.82
C MET A 27 -16.62 -18.27 -5.60
N PRO A 28 -17.67 -18.35 -4.75
CA PRO A 28 -17.76 -17.53 -3.55
C PRO A 28 -16.73 -17.91 -2.46
N ALA A 29 -16.27 -19.17 -2.43
CA ALA A 29 -15.20 -19.57 -1.51
C ALA A 29 -13.85 -18.99 -1.96
N LEU A 30 -13.57 -18.97 -3.27
CA LEU A 30 -12.32 -18.48 -3.82
C LEU A 30 -12.13 -16.96 -3.60
N SER A 31 -13.19 -16.17 -3.71
CA SER A 31 -13.12 -14.72 -3.44
C SER A 31 -12.76 -14.43 -1.98
N ARG A 32 -13.35 -15.17 -1.03
CA ARG A 32 -13.01 -15.07 0.40
C ARG A 32 -11.56 -15.49 0.67
N VAL A 33 -11.11 -16.61 0.10
CA VAL A 33 -9.73 -17.09 0.25
C VAL A 33 -8.73 -16.06 -0.27
N ARG A 34 -9.01 -15.42 -1.40
CA ARG A 34 -8.17 -14.34 -1.95
C ARG A 34 -8.06 -13.15 -1.00
N GLN A 35 -9.17 -12.72 -0.39
CA GLN A 35 -9.16 -11.63 0.60
C GLN A 35 -8.34 -12.01 1.84
N ILE A 36 -8.44 -13.25 2.32
CA ILE A 36 -7.64 -13.74 3.46
C ILE A 36 -6.15 -13.77 3.09
N ALA A 37 -5.81 -14.26 1.90
CA ALA A 37 -4.44 -14.27 1.40
C ALA A 37 -3.86 -12.84 1.33
N TYR A 38 -4.63 -11.86 0.86
CA TYR A 38 -4.23 -10.47 0.88
C TYR A 38 -4.02 -9.95 2.29
N ARG A 39 -4.93 -10.22 3.24
CA ARG A 39 -4.75 -9.83 4.64
C ARG A 39 -3.49 -10.41 5.27
N MET A 40 -3.16 -11.68 4.99
CA MET A 40 -1.94 -12.31 5.51
C MET A 40 -0.66 -11.65 4.99
N VAL A 41 -0.61 -11.39 3.67
CA VAL A 41 0.54 -10.70 3.05
C VAL A 41 0.65 -9.27 3.59
N CYS A 42 -0.46 -8.53 3.61
CA CYS A 42 -0.46 -7.14 4.04
C CYS A 42 -0.18 -6.99 5.54
N GLY A 43 -0.59 -7.96 6.36
CA GLY A 43 -0.21 -8.03 7.78
C GLY A 43 1.28 -8.30 7.98
N THR A 44 1.89 -9.15 7.14
CA THR A 44 3.34 -9.39 7.17
C THR A 44 4.12 -8.13 6.79
N ASN A 45 3.67 -7.43 5.74
CA ASN A 45 4.23 -6.14 5.35
C ASN A 45 4.13 -5.12 6.49
N LEU A 46 2.95 -4.96 7.10
CA LEU A 46 2.73 -4.04 8.22
C LEU A 46 3.61 -4.37 9.43
N SER A 47 3.77 -5.66 9.76
CA SER A 47 4.71 -6.09 10.81
C SER A 47 6.16 -5.75 10.47
N GLY A 48 6.55 -5.87 9.20
CA GLY A 48 7.87 -5.44 8.72
C GLY A 48 8.09 -3.94 8.91
N ILE A 49 7.10 -3.11 8.55
CA ILE A 49 7.12 -1.66 8.76
C ILE A 49 7.23 -1.33 10.25
N GLY A 50 6.46 -2.02 11.11
CA GLY A 50 6.53 -1.86 12.57
C GLY A 50 7.91 -2.14 13.14
N LYS A 51 8.57 -3.21 12.69
CA LYS A 51 9.95 -3.54 13.09
C LYS A 51 10.94 -2.47 12.62
N ALA A 52 10.78 -1.98 11.39
CA ALA A 52 11.63 -0.93 10.86
C ALA A 52 11.50 0.38 11.65
N MET A 53 10.29 0.74 12.09
CA MET A 53 10.09 1.88 12.98
C MET A 53 10.79 1.71 14.33
N LEU A 54 10.78 0.51 14.90
CA LEU A 54 11.50 0.22 16.15
C LEU A 54 13.02 0.28 15.96
N ILE A 55 13.53 -0.20 14.83
CA ILE A 55 14.97 -0.09 14.48
C ILE A 55 15.35 1.38 14.39
N TYR A 56 14.58 2.18 13.64
CA TYR A 56 14.79 3.61 13.54
C TYR A 56 14.76 4.29 14.92
N SER A 57 13.76 4.00 15.74
CA SER A 57 13.64 4.56 17.09
C SER A 57 14.83 4.20 17.99
N ASN A 58 15.39 2.99 17.87
CA ASN A 58 16.58 2.60 18.61
C ASN A 58 17.82 3.41 18.21
N ASP A 59 17.92 3.79 16.94
CA ASP A 59 19.04 4.58 16.41
C ASP A 59 18.88 6.10 16.63
N TYR A 60 17.65 6.57 16.88
CA TYR A 60 17.29 7.99 16.97
C TYR A 60 16.61 8.34 18.31
N ASP A 61 17.33 8.17 19.43
CA ASP A 61 16.92 8.63 20.77
C ASP A 61 15.48 8.22 21.19
N GLU A 62 15.08 7.00 20.83
CA GLU A 62 13.73 6.45 21.07
C GLU A 62 12.60 7.19 20.32
N GLU A 63 12.94 8.04 19.35
CA GLU A 63 11.98 8.80 18.56
C GLU A 63 11.57 8.04 17.28
N TYR A 64 10.27 7.95 17.04
CA TYR A 64 9.75 7.33 15.83
C TYR A 64 10.01 8.21 14.60
N PRO A 65 10.00 7.64 13.38
CA PRO A 65 10.14 8.44 12.16
C PRO A 65 9.06 9.52 12.06
N ILE A 66 9.45 10.75 12.35
CA ILE A 66 8.62 11.92 12.13
C ILE A 66 8.68 12.32 10.66
N ALA A 67 7.56 12.76 10.14
CA ALA A 67 7.45 13.14 8.74
C ALA A 67 8.17 14.49 8.51
N GLY A 68 8.81 14.69 7.34
CA GLY A 68 9.32 16.01 6.91
C GLY A 68 10.65 16.06 6.14
N GLY A 69 10.70 16.90 5.09
CA GLY A 69 11.92 17.42 4.46
C GLY A 69 12.46 18.66 5.19
N ARG A 70 13.25 19.54 4.55
CA ARG A 70 13.68 20.80 5.20
C ARG A 70 12.49 21.72 5.48
N GLY A 71 12.27 22.06 6.76
CA GLY A 71 11.32 23.07 7.21
C GLY A 71 9.92 22.62 7.65
N PRO A 72 9.62 21.34 7.95
CA PRO A 72 8.24 20.88 8.09
C PRO A 72 7.54 21.59 9.26
N VAL A 73 6.33 22.11 9.02
CA VAL A 73 5.41 22.64 10.02
C VAL A 73 4.28 21.63 10.20
N TRP A 74 3.97 21.36 11.45
CA TRP A 74 2.76 20.67 11.85
C TRP A 74 1.54 21.51 11.45
N SER A 75 0.58 20.91 10.74
CA SER A 75 -0.70 21.58 10.50
C SER A 75 -1.40 21.75 11.85
N ASN A 76 -1.48 23.00 12.34
CA ASN A 76 -2.11 23.37 13.61
C ASN A 76 -3.61 23.02 13.69
N ASN A 77 -4.21 22.53 12.61
CA ASN A 77 -5.61 22.14 12.59
C ASN A 77 -5.86 20.69 13.06
N GLY A 78 -4.82 19.98 13.53
CA GLY A 78 -4.90 18.75 14.36
C GLY A 78 -5.73 17.59 13.81
N SER A 79 -6.23 17.71 12.59
CA SER A 79 -7.17 16.78 11.97
C SER A 79 -6.54 16.30 10.67
N ILE A 80 -6.05 15.08 10.72
CA ILE A 80 -6.19 14.19 9.57
C ILE A 80 -7.70 13.99 9.48
N GLN A 81 -8.38 14.72 8.59
CA GLN A 81 -9.81 14.99 8.72
C GLN A 81 -10.71 13.76 8.76
N ASP A 82 -10.25 12.57 8.38
CA ASP A 82 -10.97 11.32 8.61
C ASP A 82 -9.99 10.14 8.53
N TRP A 83 -9.58 9.61 9.69
CA TRP A 83 -8.91 8.30 9.74
C TRP A 83 -9.92 7.15 9.55
N GLU A 84 -11.18 7.39 9.90
CA GLU A 84 -12.25 6.41 9.83
C GLU A 84 -12.73 6.29 8.38
N GLY A 85 -11.97 5.53 7.58
CA GLY A 85 -12.17 5.33 6.14
C GLY A 85 -13.63 5.11 5.72
N GLY A 86 -14.31 6.20 5.38
CA GLY A 86 -15.65 6.19 4.83
C GLY A 86 -15.63 6.01 3.32
N THR A 87 -14.56 6.46 2.65
CA THR A 87 -14.37 6.27 1.21
C THR A 87 -12.90 6.08 0.84
N ASN A 88 -12.62 5.43 -0.29
CA ASN A 88 -11.28 5.31 -0.90
C ASN A 88 -10.61 6.67 -1.23
N HIS A 89 -11.17 7.79 -0.76
CA HIS A 89 -10.66 9.15 -0.89
C HIS A 89 -9.98 9.69 0.38
N ASP A 90 -10.15 9.08 1.55
CA ASP A 90 -9.68 9.63 2.84
C ASP A 90 -8.22 9.24 3.15
N ALA A 91 -7.70 8.19 2.50
CA ALA A 91 -6.26 7.94 2.43
C ALA A 91 -5.51 9.15 1.84
N LYS A 92 -6.10 9.85 0.86
CA LYS A 92 -5.46 11.00 0.19
C LYS A 92 -5.23 12.20 1.11
N THR A 93 -5.97 12.35 2.21
CA THR A 93 -5.80 13.46 3.16
C THR A 93 -4.73 13.13 4.21
N ALA A 94 -4.54 11.86 4.57
CA ALA A 94 -3.40 11.38 5.35
C ALA A 94 -2.06 11.47 4.59
N PHE A 95 -2.15 11.44 3.25
CA PHE A 95 -1.06 11.64 2.29
C PHE A 95 -1.09 13.04 1.65
N GLY A 96 -1.85 13.98 2.22
CA GLY A 96 -2.35 15.19 1.55
C GLY A 96 -1.42 16.41 1.56
N ALA A 97 -0.64 16.52 0.49
CA ALA A 97 -0.09 17.68 -0.20
C ALA A 97 -0.53 19.10 0.26
N ALA A 98 0.48 19.93 0.57
CA ALA A 98 0.47 21.34 0.18
C ALA A 98 1.51 21.54 -0.94
N PRO A 99 1.18 22.20 -2.07
CA PRO A 99 2.12 22.41 -3.18
C PRO A 99 3.27 23.39 -2.87
N SER A 100 3.31 23.99 -1.67
CA SER A 100 4.11 25.21 -1.44
C SER A 100 4.58 25.43 0.00
N GLY A 101 4.69 24.40 0.84
CA GLY A 101 5.33 24.61 2.14
C GLY A 101 5.40 23.40 3.02
N ASN A 102 6.60 23.14 3.54
CA ASN A 102 6.84 22.73 4.92
C ASN A 102 5.74 21.85 5.54
N SER A 103 5.30 20.77 4.90
CA SER A 103 4.23 19.92 5.41
C SER A 103 4.65 18.49 5.23
N ALA A 104 4.56 17.74 6.31
CA ALA A 104 5.11 16.41 6.50
C ALA A 104 3.99 15.36 6.35
N THR A 105 4.19 14.33 5.52
CA THR A 105 3.19 13.29 5.18
C THR A 105 3.54 11.91 5.75
N ILE A 106 2.58 10.99 5.89
CA ILE A 106 2.86 9.61 6.33
C ILE A 106 3.87 8.91 5.41
N THR A 107 3.77 9.17 4.10
CA THR A 107 4.67 8.64 3.07
C THR A 107 6.11 9.09 3.29
N SER A 108 6.34 10.31 3.74
CA SER A 108 7.68 10.76 4.09
C SER A 108 8.30 10.04 5.29
N SER A 109 7.53 9.75 6.34
CA SER A 109 8.01 8.93 7.47
C SER A 109 8.45 7.54 7.00
N PHE A 110 7.73 6.96 6.05
CA PHE A 110 8.08 5.66 5.48
C PHE A 110 9.28 5.73 4.52
N PHE A 111 9.52 6.85 3.85
CA PHE A 111 10.74 7.05 3.09
C PHE A 111 11.98 6.99 4.00
N LEU A 112 11.91 7.56 5.22
CA LEU A 112 13.00 7.42 6.20
C LEU A 112 13.29 5.95 6.53
N LEU A 113 12.26 5.10 6.58
CA LEU A 113 12.46 3.66 6.81
C LEU A 113 13.17 2.96 5.66
N ILE A 114 12.95 3.37 4.40
CA ILE A 114 13.75 2.84 3.27
C ILE A 114 15.19 3.32 3.40
N LYS A 115 15.38 4.59 3.75
CA LYS A 115 16.71 5.21 3.82
C LYS A 115 17.57 4.63 4.94
N TYR A 116 16.96 4.30 6.09
CA TYR A 116 17.70 3.96 7.31
C TYR A 116 17.41 2.56 7.89
N ALA A 117 16.25 1.96 7.62
CA ALA A 117 15.79 0.74 8.31
C ALA A 117 15.62 -0.48 7.38
N ASP A 118 16.32 -0.51 6.24
CA ASP A 118 16.32 -1.61 5.25
C ASP A 118 14.92 -2.08 4.80
N VAL A 119 14.00 -1.13 4.63
CA VAL A 119 12.65 -1.41 4.10
C VAL A 119 12.65 -1.27 2.58
N THR A 120 11.97 -2.18 1.89
CA THR A 120 11.78 -2.08 0.44
C THR A 120 10.48 -1.34 0.12
N PRO A 121 10.42 -0.51 -0.95
CA PRO A 121 9.20 0.22 -1.34
C PRO A 121 7.99 -0.70 -1.61
N LYS A 122 8.24 -1.96 -1.97
CA LYS A 122 7.19 -2.96 -2.21
C LYS A 122 6.42 -3.33 -0.93
N GLN A 123 7.04 -3.17 0.24
CA GLN A 123 6.40 -3.46 1.52
C GLN A 123 5.36 -2.41 1.89
N PHE A 124 5.38 -1.22 1.28
CA PHE A 124 4.37 -0.19 1.50
C PHE A 124 3.07 -0.41 0.71
N ILE A 125 2.99 -1.47 -0.08
CA ILE A 125 1.83 -1.76 -0.92
C ILE A 125 1.14 -3.04 -0.48
N CYS A 126 -0.17 -2.92 -0.28
CA CYS A 126 -1.04 -4.06 -0.06
C CYS A 126 -1.57 -4.57 -1.42
N LYS A 127 -1.45 -5.87 -1.68
CA LYS A 127 -1.98 -6.49 -2.91
C LYS A 127 -3.51 -6.41 -3.05
N GLY A 128 -4.21 -6.06 -1.98
CA GLY A 128 -5.65 -5.86 -1.95
C GLY A 128 -6.12 -4.49 -2.44
N ASP A 129 -5.22 -3.49 -2.47
CA ASP A 129 -5.57 -2.14 -2.88
C ASP A 129 -5.47 -1.96 -4.40
N THR A 130 -6.41 -1.18 -4.94
CA THR A 130 -6.46 -0.85 -6.36
C THR A 130 -5.97 0.57 -6.59
N GLY A 131 -5.13 0.77 -7.61
CA GLY A 131 -4.63 2.11 -7.98
C GLY A 131 -3.33 2.53 -7.29
N VAL A 132 -2.70 1.61 -6.53
CA VAL A 132 -1.39 1.80 -5.91
C VAL A 132 -0.27 1.19 -6.77
N LYS A 133 0.87 1.88 -6.88
CA LYS A 133 2.07 1.50 -7.65
C LYS A 133 3.33 1.58 -6.79
N VAL A 134 4.27 0.66 -7.00
CA VAL A 134 5.57 0.69 -6.30
C VAL A 134 6.26 2.00 -6.63
N PHE A 135 6.79 2.69 -5.62
CA PHE A 135 7.58 3.88 -5.86
C PHE A 135 8.85 3.53 -6.62
N ASN A 136 9.07 4.26 -7.70
CA ASN A 136 10.27 4.19 -8.51
C ASN A 136 10.60 5.61 -8.98
N LEU A 137 11.77 6.10 -8.59
CA LEU A 137 12.18 7.46 -8.88
C LEU A 137 12.23 7.76 -10.39
N ALA A 138 12.52 6.75 -11.22
CA ALA A 138 12.59 6.92 -12.67
C ALA A 138 11.22 7.12 -13.34
N ASP A 139 10.13 6.76 -12.66
CA ASP A 139 8.77 6.84 -13.21
C ASP A 139 8.06 8.16 -12.83
N GLU A 140 8.72 9.01 -12.05
CA GLU A 140 8.17 10.29 -11.61
C GLU A 140 8.69 11.43 -12.47
N ASP A 141 7.78 12.26 -12.98
CA ASP A 141 8.11 13.48 -13.74
C ASP A 141 8.40 14.65 -12.79
N ILE A 142 9.42 14.47 -11.95
CA ILE A 142 9.86 15.49 -11.00
C ILE A 142 10.76 16.46 -11.77
N THR A 143 10.23 17.62 -12.14
CA THR A 143 11.05 18.72 -12.65
C THR A 143 11.79 19.33 -11.47
N PHE A 144 13.02 18.85 -11.21
CA PHE A 144 13.91 19.40 -10.18
C PHE A 144 14.12 20.89 -10.45
N ASN A 145 13.43 21.76 -9.71
CA ASN A 145 13.56 23.22 -9.93
C ASN A 145 14.87 23.78 -9.34
N THR A 146 15.65 22.92 -8.70
CA THR A 146 17.07 22.99 -8.36
C THR A 146 17.50 21.53 -8.12
N ASP A 147 18.76 21.16 -8.37
CA ASP A 147 19.31 19.78 -8.38
C ASP A 147 19.18 18.93 -7.08
N ASP A 148 18.15 19.12 -6.27
CA ASP A 148 17.99 18.49 -4.96
C ASP A 148 17.04 17.29 -5.00
N ILE A 149 17.61 16.10 -4.82
CA ILE A 149 16.87 14.84 -4.65
C ILE A 149 15.95 14.87 -3.43
N THR A 150 16.11 15.88 -2.55
CA THR A 150 15.23 16.09 -1.41
C THR A 150 13.78 16.28 -1.78
N ASP A 151 13.41 16.59 -3.03
CA ASP A 151 12.00 16.72 -3.45
C ASP A 151 11.29 15.37 -3.64
N ALA A 152 12.04 14.27 -3.75
CA ALA A 152 11.48 12.92 -3.91
C ALA A 152 11.18 12.19 -2.58
N TRP A 153 11.41 12.84 -1.44
CA TRP A 153 11.22 12.31 -0.09
C TRP A 153 9.79 11.86 0.24
N ASP A 154 8.79 12.32 -0.51
CA ASP A 154 7.38 11.95 -0.34
C ASP A 154 6.89 10.92 -1.36
N PHE A 155 7.79 10.09 -1.89
CA PHE A 155 7.49 9.17 -3.00
C PHE A 155 6.97 9.88 -4.26
N GLY A 156 7.48 11.09 -4.54
CA GLY A 156 7.16 11.84 -5.75
C GLY A 156 5.94 12.75 -5.62
N THR A 157 5.29 13.02 -6.73
CA THR A 157 4.23 14.05 -6.82
C THR A 157 2.85 13.56 -6.35
N GLU A 158 2.66 12.24 -6.30
CA GLU A 158 1.40 11.59 -5.94
C GLU A 158 1.60 10.52 -4.83
N PRO A 159 1.93 10.93 -3.59
CA PRO A 159 2.25 10.04 -2.46
C PRO A 159 1.18 8.97 -2.20
N GLY A 160 -0.10 9.34 -2.32
CA GLY A 160 -1.23 8.42 -2.10
C GLY A 160 -1.31 7.25 -3.09
N LYS A 161 -0.52 7.25 -4.18
CA LYS A 161 -0.40 6.09 -5.08
C LYS A 161 0.70 5.13 -4.64
N HIS A 162 1.58 5.51 -3.72
CA HIS A 162 2.76 4.74 -3.36
C HIS A 162 2.69 4.08 -1.99
N CYS A 163 1.62 4.34 -1.22
CA CYS A 163 1.43 3.76 0.09
C CYS A 163 -0.01 3.30 0.31
N SER A 164 -0.14 2.03 0.71
CA SER A 164 -1.40 1.39 1.12
C SER A 164 -1.67 1.47 2.61
N TYR A 165 -0.68 1.85 3.41
CA TYR A 165 -0.77 1.78 4.87
C TYR A 165 -0.79 3.19 5.45
N SER A 166 -1.69 3.39 6.41
CA SER A 166 -1.68 4.56 7.26
C SER A 166 -1.21 4.13 8.66
N TYR A 167 -0.26 4.86 9.24
CA TYR A 167 0.12 4.70 10.66
C TYR A 167 -0.53 5.78 11.53
N HIS A 168 -1.33 5.37 12.51
CA HIS A 168 -1.91 6.30 13.47
C HIS A 168 -0.74 6.79 14.32
N MET A 169 -0.37 8.06 14.20
CA MET A 169 0.51 8.68 15.19
C MET A 169 -0.35 9.00 16.41
N PRO A 170 -0.18 8.32 17.56
CA PRO A 170 -0.68 8.86 18.81
C PRO A 170 0.18 10.09 19.11
N TYR A 171 -0.20 11.26 18.60
CA TYR A 171 0.46 12.50 18.97
C TYR A 171 0.36 12.65 20.48
N VAL A 172 1.53 12.63 21.11
CA VAL A 172 1.76 12.92 22.51
C VAL A 172 1.21 14.33 22.78
N GLY A 173 0.50 14.48 23.90
CA GLY A 173 -0.03 15.77 24.36
C GLY A 173 1.04 16.78 24.72
#